data_AF-R7MBW4-F1
#
_entry.id   AF-R7MBW4-F1
#
_cell.length_a   1.000
_cell.length_b   1.000
_cell.length_c   1.000
_cell.angle_alpha   90.00
_cell.angle_beta   90.00
_cell.angle_gamma   90.00
#
_symmetry.space_group_name_H-M   'P 1'
#
loop_
_entity.id
_entity.type
_entity.pdbx_description
1 polymer ?
#
loop_
_entity_poly.entity_id
_entity_poly.type
_entity_poly.pdbx_seq_one_letter_code
_entity_poly.pdbx_strand_id
1 'polypeptide(L)'
;MKKGSKIIKILIITLVCITNFGGIININKIKAATIAETIEPYSKGEVVLFNYDGIGIGVEIQVYEKEGIEYPVYCLDKGKRGVEIDFSYAVDISEMLSNQKIWRAITNGYPFKTPEELGCNSMEEAYAATKMAVYDAMYNYDLSKFSVHTNSDSNKRTVKAINKIITAARNSKETKTVATLDIKPDSSIWEVDPIDSNYISKTYSINAPTVTKNYKISLKNDNYVRIKVTDVYNKERTEFTQKEKFKILIPIADIDKAGEFTITATTELKTLPIFYGKSPNKEWQNYAVTVGEYEIAGTSLKQSYQENKTKIEIKKQDGETKLPLKNAKFNLLDENKQILYSELITDDEGIIELQHLLPGIYYLEEIKAPEGYYGYDELIMLEIKLNQKTVIVVENYEKQDEKPNETPQEENEILVGNKKLPKTGF
;
A
#
# COMPACT_ATOMS: atom_id res chain seq x y z
N MET A 1 70.05 -31.81 6.32
CA MET A 1 69.23 -32.89 6.91
C MET A 1 67.77 -32.49 6.87
N LYS A 2 66.94 -33.29 6.16
CA LYS A 2 65.47 -33.45 6.25
C LYS A 2 64.59 -32.23 5.87
N LYS A 3 63.90 -32.30 4.71
CA LYS A 3 62.52 -32.85 4.49
C LYS A 3 61.51 -32.02 5.28
N GLY A 4 60.58 -31.26 4.71
CA GLY A 4 59.70 -31.55 3.57
C GLY A 4 58.29 -31.83 4.10
N SER A 5 57.26 -31.11 3.62
CA SER A 5 55.89 -31.62 3.49
C SER A 5 54.99 -30.64 2.72
N LYS A 6 54.43 -31.12 1.61
CA LYS A 6 53.24 -30.60 0.93
C LYS A 6 52.01 -31.30 1.52
N ILE A 7 50.95 -30.57 1.90
CA ILE A 7 49.52 -31.00 1.97
C ILE A 7 48.71 -29.68 1.82
N ILE A 8 48.00 -29.33 0.73
CA ILE A 8 46.78 -29.85 0.05
C ILE A 8 45.45 -29.65 0.83
N LYS A 9 44.52 -28.92 0.17
CA LYS A 9 43.06 -28.71 0.40
C LYS A 9 42.71 -27.73 1.55
N ILE A 10 41.82 -26.74 1.41
CA ILE A 10 40.43 -26.76 0.93
C ILE A 10 40.02 -25.36 0.42
N LEU A 11 39.27 -25.36 -0.68
CA LEU A 11 38.45 -24.30 -1.24
C LEU A 11 37.44 -23.75 -0.21
N ILE A 12 37.46 -22.46 0.13
CA ILE A 12 36.33 -21.77 0.76
C ILE A 12 35.91 -20.62 -0.14
N ILE A 13 34.85 -20.89 -0.91
CA ILE A 13 33.99 -19.93 -1.56
C ILE A 13 33.47 -18.99 -0.48
N THR A 14 34.00 -17.77 -0.40
CA THR A 14 33.36 -16.71 0.38
C THR A 14 32.27 -16.10 -0.47
N LEU A 15 31.09 -16.70 -0.32
CA LEU A 15 29.80 -16.15 -0.69
C LEU A 15 29.68 -14.76 -0.07
N VAL A 16 29.89 -13.70 -0.86
CA VAL A 16 29.54 -12.34 -0.46
C VAL A 16 28.02 -12.25 -0.49
N CYS A 17 27.39 -12.71 0.60
CA CYS A 17 26.04 -12.33 0.95
C CYS A 17 26.04 -10.82 1.22
N ILE A 18 25.81 -10.03 0.16
CA ILE A 18 25.32 -8.66 0.32
C ILE A 18 23.89 -8.82 0.84
N THR A 19 23.76 -8.94 2.16
CA THR A 19 22.50 -8.70 2.84
C THR A 19 22.18 -7.23 2.61
N ASN A 20 21.42 -6.95 1.55
CA ASN A 20 20.68 -5.71 1.43
C ASN A 20 19.74 -5.65 2.64
N PHE A 21 20.23 -5.07 3.72
CA PHE A 21 19.46 -4.54 4.82
C PHE A 21 18.63 -3.38 4.24
N GLY A 22 17.58 -3.72 3.50
CA GLY A 22 16.46 -2.85 3.25
C GLY A 22 15.72 -2.69 4.57
N GLY A 23 16.31 -1.93 5.48
CA GLY A 23 15.62 -1.44 6.66
C GLY A 23 14.34 -0.78 6.15
N ILE A 24 13.20 -1.38 6.47
CA ILE A 24 11.89 -0.77 6.28
C ILE A 24 11.88 0.41 7.24
N ILE A 25 12.39 1.56 6.80
CA ILE A 25 12.21 2.79 7.54
C ILE A 25 10.76 3.18 7.28
N ASN A 26 9.86 2.71 8.14
CA ASN A 26 8.49 3.19 8.27
C ASN A 26 8.53 4.63 8.79
N ILE A 27 9.02 5.56 7.97
CA ILE A 27 8.78 6.98 8.18
C ILE A 27 7.52 7.29 7.39
N ASN A 28 6.40 7.40 8.12
CA ASN A 28 5.32 8.36 7.90
C ASN A 28 4.06 7.88 8.62
N LYS A 29 4.04 8.01 9.95
CA LYS A 29 2.76 8.35 10.58
C LYS A 29 2.45 9.76 10.12
N ILE A 30 1.61 9.90 9.09
CA ILE A 30 0.91 11.17 8.89
C ILE A 30 0.15 11.39 10.19
N LYS A 31 0.62 12.33 11.00
CA LYS A 31 -0.11 12.81 12.17
C LYS A 31 -1.48 13.21 11.64
N ALA A 32 -2.54 12.66 12.23
CA ALA A 32 -3.89 13.15 12.01
C ALA A 32 -3.83 14.68 12.05
N ALA A 33 -4.32 15.32 10.99
CA ALA A 33 -4.31 16.77 10.86
C ALA A 33 -4.83 17.36 12.18
N THR A 34 -4.09 18.30 12.74
CA THR A 34 -4.54 19.06 13.91
C THR A 34 -5.86 19.71 13.51
N ILE A 35 -6.96 19.22 14.08
CA ILE A 35 -8.29 19.79 13.92
C ILE A 35 -8.26 21.00 14.83
N ALA A 36 -7.76 22.11 14.32
CA ALA A 36 -7.88 23.41 14.95
C ALA A 36 -9.02 24.11 14.22
N GLU A 37 -10.21 23.97 14.77
CA GLU A 37 -11.44 24.52 14.23
C GLU A 37 -12.24 25.11 15.40
N THR A 38 -13.07 26.09 15.13
CA THR A 38 -13.99 26.66 16.10
C THR A 38 -15.39 26.35 15.61
N ILE A 39 -16.24 25.84 16.50
CA ILE A 39 -17.64 25.57 16.20
C ILE A 39 -18.53 26.42 17.12
N GLU A 40 -19.73 26.75 16.66
CA GLU A 40 -20.69 27.58 17.41
C GLU A 40 -21.96 26.75 17.67
N PRO A 41 -22.07 26.08 18.84
CA PRO A 41 -23.28 25.36 19.17
C PRO A 41 -24.44 26.30 19.46
N TYR A 42 -25.64 25.89 19.08
CA TYR A 42 -26.89 26.59 19.40
C TYR A 42 -27.90 25.62 20.03
N SER A 43 -28.90 26.18 20.71
CA SER A 43 -29.97 25.42 21.31
C SER A 43 -31.14 25.22 20.36
N LYS A 44 -31.77 24.03 20.42
CA LYS A 44 -33.06 23.70 19.81
C LYS A 44 -34.23 23.75 20.81
N GLY A 45 -33.97 24.21 22.04
CA GLY A 45 -34.94 24.34 23.13
C GLY A 45 -34.78 23.29 24.23
N GLU A 46 -35.52 23.52 25.31
CA GLU A 46 -35.54 22.66 26.49
C GLU A 46 -36.69 21.64 26.44
N VAL A 47 -36.41 20.42 26.88
CA VAL A 47 -37.44 19.39 27.13
C VAL A 47 -37.34 18.84 28.55
N VAL A 48 -38.48 18.44 29.13
CA VAL A 48 -38.54 17.75 30.44
C VAL A 48 -39.21 16.38 30.24
N LEU A 49 -38.39 15.34 30.10
CA LEU A 49 -38.85 13.99 29.72
C LEU A 49 -38.74 12.96 30.85
N PHE A 50 -38.02 13.26 31.92
CA PHE A 50 -37.80 12.37 33.05
C PHE A 50 -37.57 13.17 34.34
N ASN A 51 -37.69 12.46 35.46
CA ASN A 51 -37.27 12.94 36.76
C ASN A 51 -35.99 12.22 37.20
N TYR A 52 -35.20 12.90 38.01
CA TYR A 52 -34.17 12.27 38.83
C TYR A 52 -34.44 12.60 40.29
N ASP A 53 -34.59 11.58 41.13
CA ASP A 53 -34.86 11.74 42.57
C ASP A 53 -36.13 12.59 42.86
N GLY A 54 -37.16 12.42 42.02
CA GLY A 54 -38.43 13.14 42.11
C GLY A 54 -38.42 14.55 41.50
N ILE A 55 -37.29 15.02 40.96
CA ILE A 55 -37.16 16.36 40.36
C ILE A 55 -37.16 16.24 38.84
N GLY A 56 -38.05 16.98 38.17
CA GLY A 56 -38.06 17.09 36.70
C GLY A 56 -36.79 17.74 36.19
N ILE A 57 -36.10 17.06 35.26
CA ILE A 57 -34.82 17.52 34.73
C ILE A 57 -35.05 18.19 33.38
N GLY A 58 -34.82 19.51 33.31
CA GLY A 58 -34.73 20.26 32.07
C GLY A 58 -33.49 19.86 31.28
N VAL A 59 -33.70 19.50 30.01
CA VAL A 59 -32.64 19.12 29.09
C VAL A 59 -32.64 20.07 27.90
N GLU A 60 -31.69 21.00 27.92
CA GLU A 60 -31.40 21.83 26.75
C GLU A 60 -30.75 20.98 25.64
N ILE A 61 -31.38 20.97 24.46
CA ILE A 61 -30.91 20.27 23.27
C ILE A 61 -29.96 21.18 22.52
N GLN A 62 -28.71 20.77 22.39
CA GLN A 62 -27.66 21.59 21.79
C GLN A 62 -27.03 20.84 20.62
N VAL A 63 -26.90 21.56 19.51
CA VAL A 63 -26.30 21.06 18.27
C VAL A 63 -25.39 22.12 17.69
N TYR A 64 -24.61 21.76 16.69
CA TYR A 64 -23.98 22.71 15.77
C TYR A 64 -24.14 22.20 14.34
N GLU A 65 -24.09 23.08 13.35
CA GLU A 65 -24.21 22.71 11.95
C GLU A 65 -22.83 22.65 11.29
N LYS A 66 -22.57 21.60 10.51
CA LYS A 66 -21.41 21.50 9.62
C LYS A 66 -21.84 20.88 8.31
N GLU A 67 -21.56 21.57 7.21
CA GLU A 67 -21.90 21.13 5.85
C GLU A 67 -23.39 20.79 5.66
N GLY A 68 -24.28 21.54 6.34
CA GLY A 68 -25.73 21.33 6.28
C GLY A 68 -26.25 20.16 7.12
N ILE A 69 -25.40 19.57 7.98
CA ILE A 69 -25.76 18.49 8.90
C ILE A 69 -25.65 19.00 10.34
N GLU A 70 -26.71 18.83 11.13
CA GLU A 70 -26.71 19.11 12.55
C GLU A 70 -26.08 17.95 13.33
N TYR A 71 -25.11 18.26 14.18
CA TYR A 71 -24.45 17.32 15.07
C TYR A 71 -24.69 17.71 16.52
N PRO A 72 -25.09 16.77 17.41
CA PRO A 72 -25.28 17.07 18.82
C PRO A 72 -23.96 17.37 19.53
N VAL A 73 -24.01 18.28 20.50
CA VAL A 73 -22.94 18.50 21.46
C VAL A 73 -23.45 18.18 22.86
N TYR A 74 -22.56 17.71 23.75
CA TYR A 74 -22.95 17.37 25.11
C TYR A 74 -22.13 18.15 26.13
N CYS A 75 -22.83 18.88 27.00
CA CYS A 75 -22.28 19.60 28.14
C CYS A 75 -21.34 18.73 29.00
N LEU A 76 -20.20 19.26 29.40
CA LEU A 76 -19.24 18.56 30.28
C LEU A 76 -19.15 19.14 31.69
N ASP A 77 -19.62 20.37 31.91
CA ASP A 77 -19.53 21.05 33.21
C ASP A 77 -20.92 21.23 33.85
N LYS A 78 -21.36 20.29 34.69
CA LYS A 78 -22.62 20.45 35.43
C LYS A 78 -22.53 21.66 36.36
N GLY A 79 -23.45 22.61 36.21
CA GLY A 79 -23.58 23.80 37.07
C GLY A 79 -22.99 25.10 36.49
N LYS A 80 -22.31 25.05 35.35
CA LYS A 80 -21.93 26.24 34.59
C LYS A 80 -23.02 26.63 33.59
N ARG A 81 -23.03 27.88 33.13
CA ARG A 81 -23.98 28.29 32.08
C ARG A 81 -23.59 27.67 30.74
N GLY A 82 -24.52 26.94 30.14
CA GLY A 82 -24.37 26.35 28.81
C GLY A 82 -25.02 27.21 27.73
N VAL A 83 -24.88 26.81 26.48
CA VAL A 83 -25.65 27.32 25.35
C VAL A 83 -27.15 27.11 25.59
N GLU A 84 -27.94 28.16 25.41
CA GLU A 84 -29.39 28.26 25.58
C GLU A 84 -29.99 28.97 24.35
N ILE A 85 -31.33 29.04 24.23
CA ILE A 85 -32.00 29.63 23.06
C ILE A 85 -31.59 31.07 22.74
N ASP A 86 -31.24 31.87 23.76
CA ASP A 86 -30.85 33.28 23.65
C ASP A 86 -29.38 33.52 24.01
N PHE A 87 -28.59 32.45 24.19
CA PHE A 87 -27.21 32.52 24.63
C PHE A 87 -26.36 31.43 23.99
N SER A 88 -25.51 31.80 23.04
CA SER A 88 -24.56 30.90 22.38
C SER A 88 -23.15 31.48 22.45
N TYR A 89 -22.16 30.60 22.33
CA TYR A 89 -20.75 30.97 22.23
C TYR A 89 -19.98 29.91 21.45
N ALA A 90 -18.98 30.38 20.72
CA ALA A 90 -18.03 29.54 20.03
C ALA A 90 -17.17 28.72 21.02
N VAL A 91 -16.84 27.49 20.64
CA VAL A 91 -15.90 26.61 21.36
C VAL A 91 -14.79 26.13 20.44
N ASP A 92 -13.57 26.11 20.99
CA ASP A 92 -12.39 25.67 20.26
C ASP A 92 -12.27 24.16 20.34
N ILE A 93 -12.29 23.49 19.18
CA ILE A 93 -11.95 22.07 19.06
C ILE A 93 -10.48 21.99 18.61
N SER A 94 -9.60 21.63 19.53
CA SER A 94 -8.17 21.45 19.25
C SER A 94 -7.65 20.06 19.62
N GLU A 95 -8.45 19.29 20.35
CA GLU A 95 -8.07 17.98 20.86
C GLU A 95 -9.23 17.00 20.89
N MET A 96 -8.88 15.72 20.85
CA MET A 96 -9.83 14.62 21.00
C MET A 96 -10.26 14.50 22.46
N LEU A 97 -11.52 14.13 22.68
CA LEU A 97 -12.02 13.84 24.01
C LEU A 97 -11.24 12.66 24.62
N SER A 98 -10.57 12.91 25.74
CA SER A 98 -9.70 11.92 26.41
C SER A 98 -10.46 10.99 27.35
N ASN A 99 -11.60 11.43 27.90
CA ASN A 99 -12.38 10.67 28.88
C ASN A 99 -13.11 9.48 28.21
N GLN A 100 -12.60 8.27 28.40
CA GLN A 100 -13.14 7.05 27.81
C GLN A 100 -14.57 6.71 28.29
N LYS A 101 -14.95 7.09 29.52
CA LYS A 101 -16.32 6.83 30.01
C LYS A 101 -17.32 7.69 29.25
N ILE A 102 -16.99 8.96 29.03
CA ILE A 102 -17.83 9.88 28.24
C ILE A 102 -17.87 9.43 26.78
N TRP A 103 -16.73 9.02 26.21
CA TRP A 103 -16.68 8.45 24.87
C TRP A 103 -17.63 7.25 24.74
N ARG A 104 -17.57 6.28 25.66
CA ARG A 104 -18.50 5.12 25.69
C ARG A 104 -19.95 5.52 25.85
N ALA A 105 -20.25 6.53 26.67
CA ALA A 105 -21.62 7.02 26.86
C ALA A 105 -22.20 7.53 25.53
N ILE A 106 -21.41 8.31 24.78
CA ILE A 106 -21.85 8.89 23.52
C ILE A 106 -21.87 7.85 22.40
N THR A 107 -20.88 6.96 22.29
CA THR A 107 -20.85 5.92 21.24
C THR A 107 -21.90 4.82 21.43
N ASN A 108 -22.41 4.64 22.64
CA ASN A 108 -23.58 3.79 22.92
C ASN A 108 -24.91 4.58 22.88
N GLY A 109 -24.85 5.88 22.63
CA GLY A 109 -26.00 6.79 22.55
C GLY A 109 -26.08 7.52 21.21
N TYR A 110 -26.84 8.61 21.18
CA TYR A 110 -27.03 9.47 20.01
C TYR A 110 -25.81 10.39 19.81
N PRO A 111 -25.30 10.60 18.58
CA PRO A 111 -25.90 10.25 17.29
C PRO A 111 -25.40 8.92 16.71
N PHE A 112 -24.44 8.26 17.36
CA PHE A 112 -23.85 7.01 16.85
C PHE A 112 -24.78 5.80 16.95
N LYS A 113 -25.87 5.94 17.71
CA LYS A 113 -27.06 5.10 17.70
C LYS A 113 -28.26 5.94 17.29
N THR A 114 -29.05 5.42 16.36
CA THR A 114 -30.29 6.09 15.94
C THR A 114 -31.30 6.09 17.08
N PRO A 115 -32.29 7.00 17.08
CA PRO A 115 -33.40 6.94 18.04
C PRO A 115 -34.05 5.56 18.10
N GLU A 116 -34.29 4.93 16.95
CA GLU A 116 -34.89 3.59 16.88
C GLU A 116 -34.02 2.52 17.55
N GLU A 117 -32.70 2.50 17.29
CA GLU A 117 -31.77 1.57 17.95
C GLU A 117 -31.78 1.74 19.47
N LEU A 118 -32.04 2.95 19.97
CA LEU A 118 -32.14 3.25 21.41
C LEU A 118 -33.53 2.92 21.99
N GLY A 119 -34.52 2.64 21.15
CA GLY A 119 -35.92 2.45 21.54
C GLY A 119 -36.67 3.76 21.78
N CYS A 120 -36.15 4.86 21.23
CA CYS A 120 -36.75 6.19 21.19
C CYS A 120 -37.52 6.39 19.87
N ASN A 121 -38.45 7.33 19.86
CA ASN A 121 -39.21 7.72 18.66
C ASN A 121 -38.76 9.05 18.07
N SER A 122 -37.93 9.80 18.80
CA SER A 122 -37.46 11.12 18.36
C SER A 122 -36.02 11.37 18.76
N MET A 123 -35.42 12.38 18.12
CA MET A 123 -34.08 12.86 18.45
C MET A 123 -34.03 13.40 19.88
N GLU A 124 -35.05 14.12 20.32
CA GLU A 124 -35.13 14.75 21.66
C GLU A 124 -35.05 13.69 22.77
N GLU A 125 -35.79 12.59 22.63
CA GLU A 125 -35.75 11.44 23.55
C GLU A 125 -34.34 10.82 23.61
N ALA A 126 -33.74 10.58 22.44
CA ALA A 126 -32.43 9.95 22.31
C ALA A 126 -31.28 10.84 22.82
N TYR A 127 -31.35 12.14 22.50
CA TYR A 127 -30.41 13.15 22.96
C TYR A 127 -30.49 13.30 24.48
N ALA A 128 -31.70 13.42 25.05
CA ALA A 128 -31.88 13.54 26.48
C ALA A 128 -31.34 12.32 27.23
N ALA A 129 -31.58 11.13 26.69
CA ALA A 129 -31.03 9.90 27.24
C ALA A 129 -29.49 9.86 27.20
N THR A 130 -28.89 10.31 26.10
CA THR A 130 -27.44 10.32 25.92
C THR A 130 -26.76 11.38 26.78
N LYS A 131 -27.35 12.58 26.91
CA LYS A 131 -26.86 13.62 27.82
C LYS A 131 -26.77 13.11 29.25
N MET A 132 -27.75 12.32 29.69
CA MET A 132 -27.69 11.70 31.01
C MET A 132 -26.63 10.62 31.14
N ALA A 133 -26.35 9.86 30.07
CA ALA A 133 -25.23 8.93 30.08
C ALA A 133 -23.86 9.64 30.14
N VAL A 134 -23.72 10.81 29.50
CA VAL A 134 -22.53 11.67 29.61
C VAL A 134 -22.35 12.15 31.05
N TYR A 135 -23.43 12.60 31.71
CA TYR A 135 -23.38 12.96 33.12
C TYR A 135 -23.13 11.76 34.03
N ASP A 136 -23.65 10.59 33.71
CA ASP A 136 -23.34 9.36 34.43
C ASP A 136 -21.85 9.04 34.41
N ALA A 137 -21.20 9.16 33.25
CA ALA A 137 -19.78 8.93 33.10
C ALA A 137 -18.91 9.80 34.03
N MET A 138 -19.41 10.97 34.44
CA MET A 138 -18.72 11.92 35.31
C MET A 138 -19.13 11.80 36.78
N TYR A 139 -20.41 11.51 37.07
CA TYR A 139 -20.98 11.62 38.42
C TYR A 139 -21.56 10.31 38.98
N ASN A 140 -21.58 9.22 38.19
CA ASN A 140 -22.04 7.89 38.60
C ASN A 140 -23.44 7.89 39.24
N TYR A 141 -24.47 8.18 38.44
CA TYR A 141 -25.86 8.29 38.87
C TYR A 141 -26.42 6.95 39.37
N ASP A 142 -27.30 7.01 40.36
CA ASP A 142 -28.14 5.87 40.73
C ASP A 142 -29.28 5.67 39.72
N LEU A 143 -29.27 4.54 39.00
CA LEU A 143 -30.26 4.25 37.97
C LEU A 143 -31.68 4.11 38.53
N SER A 144 -31.82 3.69 39.79
CA SER A 144 -33.13 3.50 40.43
C SER A 144 -33.89 4.80 40.66
N LYS A 145 -33.19 5.94 40.64
CA LYS A 145 -33.75 7.28 40.86
C LYS A 145 -34.33 7.92 39.60
N PHE A 146 -34.09 7.34 38.43
CA PHE A 146 -34.74 7.82 37.20
C PHE A 146 -36.20 7.34 37.14
N SER A 147 -37.11 8.28 36.93
CA SER A 147 -38.54 7.98 36.73
C SER A 147 -39.13 8.86 35.63
N VAL A 148 -40.32 8.52 35.15
CA VAL A 148 -41.00 9.31 34.10
C VAL A 148 -41.50 10.64 34.67
N HIS A 149 -41.35 11.74 33.92
CA HIS A 149 -41.81 13.06 34.38
C HIS A 149 -43.34 13.17 34.41
N THR A 150 -43.95 12.79 33.30
CA THR A 150 -45.40 12.56 33.11
C THR A 150 -45.62 11.16 32.53
N ASN A 151 -46.85 10.61 32.62
CA ASN A 151 -47.18 9.27 32.14
C ASN A 151 -47.26 9.13 30.59
N SER A 152 -46.52 9.96 29.84
CA SER A 152 -46.45 9.91 28.39
C SER A 152 -45.55 8.76 27.92
N ASP A 153 -45.81 8.22 26.72
CA ASP A 153 -44.97 7.17 26.16
C ASP A 153 -43.58 7.67 25.78
N SER A 154 -43.45 8.95 25.44
CA SER A 154 -42.16 9.61 25.19
C SER A 154 -41.25 9.56 26.41
N ASN A 155 -41.80 9.85 27.59
CA ASN A 155 -41.05 9.80 28.84
C ASN A 155 -40.65 8.37 29.21
N LYS A 156 -41.55 7.40 29.02
CA LYS A 156 -41.25 5.98 29.25
C LYS A 156 -40.10 5.50 28.35
N ARG A 157 -40.11 5.86 27.06
CA ARG A 157 -39.02 5.55 26.13
C ARG A 157 -37.72 6.21 26.55
N THR A 158 -37.76 7.49 26.93
CA THR A 158 -36.58 8.24 27.38
C THR A 158 -35.94 7.60 28.62
N VAL A 159 -36.71 7.28 29.66
CA VAL A 159 -36.18 6.61 30.87
C VAL A 159 -35.62 5.23 30.54
N LYS A 160 -36.26 4.47 29.64
CA LYS A 160 -35.75 3.18 29.17
C LYS A 160 -34.41 3.35 28.42
N ALA A 161 -34.31 4.36 27.57
CA ALA A 161 -33.09 4.68 26.83
C ALA A 161 -31.95 5.14 27.75
N ILE A 162 -32.23 5.97 28.77
CA ILE A 162 -31.24 6.37 29.79
C ILE A 162 -30.61 5.12 30.42
N ASN A 163 -31.45 4.22 30.94
CA ASN A 163 -30.99 2.99 31.58
C ASN A 163 -30.20 2.10 30.60
N LYS A 164 -30.67 1.98 29.35
CA LYS A 164 -30.02 1.20 28.29
C LYS A 164 -28.62 1.72 27.99
N ILE A 165 -28.48 3.02 27.71
CA ILE A 165 -27.20 3.63 27.31
C ILE A 165 -26.23 3.59 28.49
N ILE A 166 -26.65 3.99 29.70
CA ILE A 166 -25.78 3.98 30.88
C ILE A 166 -25.28 2.57 31.18
N THR A 167 -26.17 1.57 31.16
CA THR A 167 -25.78 0.17 31.41
C THR A 167 -24.79 -0.33 30.36
N ALA A 168 -25.02 -0.03 29.08
CA ALA A 168 -24.10 -0.40 28.00
C ALA A 168 -22.74 0.30 28.18
N ALA A 169 -22.72 1.59 28.47
CA ALA A 169 -21.50 2.37 28.65
C ALA A 169 -20.66 1.90 29.84
N ARG A 170 -21.30 1.60 30.98
CA ARG A 170 -20.64 1.07 32.19
C ARG A 170 -20.05 -0.32 31.98
N ASN A 171 -20.73 -1.16 31.21
CA ASN A 171 -20.30 -2.54 30.94
C ASN A 171 -19.31 -2.66 29.77
N SER A 172 -19.27 -1.68 28.87
CA SER A 172 -18.38 -1.68 27.71
C SER A 172 -16.91 -1.61 28.14
N LYS A 173 -16.07 -2.38 27.43
CA LYS A 173 -14.60 -2.35 27.54
C LYS A 173 -13.94 -1.70 26.31
N GLU A 174 -14.74 -1.22 25.37
CA GLU A 174 -14.24 -0.62 24.13
C GLU A 174 -13.38 0.61 24.41
N THR A 175 -12.43 0.86 23.54
CA THR A 175 -11.55 2.01 23.59
C THR A 175 -11.56 2.67 22.23
N LYS A 176 -11.36 3.98 22.20
CA LYS A 176 -11.31 4.71 20.94
C LYS A 176 -10.28 4.10 19.99
N THR A 177 -10.73 3.78 18.78
CA THR A 177 -9.85 3.34 17.68
C THR A 177 -9.04 4.52 17.16
N VAL A 178 -7.73 4.34 17.02
CA VAL A 178 -6.86 5.34 16.38
C VAL A 178 -6.95 5.16 14.87
N ALA A 179 -7.20 6.23 14.12
CA ALA A 179 -7.25 6.23 12.67
C ALA A 179 -5.84 6.03 12.06
N THR A 180 -5.39 4.77 11.97
CA THR A 180 -4.11 4.40 11.35
C THR A 180 -4.32 3.56 10.09
N LEU A 181 -3.46 3.77 9.10
CA LEU A 181 -3.43 3.01 7.84
C LEU A 181 -1.98 2.61 7.55
N ASP A 182 -1.76 1.36 7.17
CA ASP A 182 -0.46 0.87 6.72
C ASP A 182 -0.57 0.30 5.30
N ILE A 183 0.46 0.51 4.48
CA ILE A 183 0.65 -0.19 3.19
C ILE A 183 1.62 -1.35 3.43
N LYS A 184 1.25 -2.56 3.03
CA LYS A 184 2.05 -3.77 3.20
C LYS A 184 2.34 -4.40 1.83
N PRO A 185 3.61 -4.47 1.39
CA PRO A 185 3.96 -5.25 0.21
C PRO A 185 3.81 -6.75 0.49
N ASP A 186 3.34 -7.51 -0.49
CA ASP A 186 3.31 -8.98 -0.41
C ASP A 186 4.71 -9.58 -0.54
N SER A 187 5.63 -8.89 -1.23
CA SER A 187 7.02 -9.28 -1.44
C SER A 187 7.96 -8.08 -1.34
N SER A 188 9.19 -8.30 -0.85
CA SER A 188 10.23 -7.28 -0.80
C SER A 188 10.91 -7.04 -2.15
N ILE A 189 10.80 -7.98 -3.09
CA ILE A 189 11.50 -7.93 -4.39
C ILE A 189 10.56 -7.59 -5.54
N TRP A 190 11.10 -6.90 -6.54
CA TRP A 190 10.40 -6.65 -7.81
C TRP A 190 10.59 -7.87 -8.70
N GLU A 191 9.51 -8.36 -9.29
CA GLU A 191 9.52 -9.52 -10.16
C GLU A 191 8.94 -9.16 -11.51
N VAL A 192 9.33 -9.88 -12.57
CA VAL A 192 8.67 -9.77 -13.87
C VAL A 192 7.18 -10.07 -13.67
N ASP A 193 6.31 -9.20 -14.18
CA ASP A 193 4.87 -9.37 -14.00
C ASP A 193 4.41 -10.65 -14.72
N PRO A 194 3.63 -11.52 -14.04
CA PRO A 194 3.22 -12.80 -14.61
C PRO A 194 2.14 -12.68 -15.70
N ILE A 195 1.52 -11.50 -15.86
CA ILE A 195 0.49 -11.24 -16.87
C ILE A 195 1.11 -10.53 -18.09
N ASP A 196 2.06 -9.62 -17.86
CA ASP A 196 2.74 -8.87 -18.92
C ASP A 196 4.26 -8.79 -18.64
N SER A 197 5.04 -9.61 -19.34
CA SER A 197 6.49 -9.72 -19.17
C SER A 197 7.28 -8.46 -19.50
N ASN A 198 6.64 -7.44 -20.09
CA ASN A 198 7.25 -6.13 -20.34
C ASN A 198 7.38 -5.27 -19.06
N TYR A 199 6.77 -5.70 -17.95
CA TYR A 199 6.72 -4.97 -16.69
C TYR A 199 7.38 -5.75 -15.57
N ILE A 200 7.92 -5.02 -14.59
CA ILE A 200 8.07 -5.55 -13.24
C ILE A 200 6.87 -5.13 -12.40
N SER A 201 6.52 -5.95 -11.42
CA SER A 201 5.38 -5.70 -10.55
C SER A 201 5.66 -6.01 -9.08
N LYS A 202 4.85 -5.37 -8.23
CA LYS A 202 4.66 -5.72 -6.82
C LYS A 202 3.20 -5.53 -6.43
N THR A 203 2.67 -6.48 -5.68
CA THR A 203 1.33 -6.41 -5.11
C THR A 203 1.39 -5.92 -3.66
N TYR A 204 0.42 -5.11 -3.28
CA TYR A 204 0.31 -4.48 -1.98
C TYR A 204 -1.09 -4.67 -1.41
N SER A 205 -1.17 -4.74 -0.10
CA SER A 205 -2.41 -4.69 0.68
C SER A 205 -2.38 -3.50 1.64
N ILE A 206 -3.55 -3.09 2.12
CA ILE A 206 -3.64 -2.15 3.23
C ILE A 206 -4.00 -2.87 4.53
N ASN A 207 -3.60 -2.28 5.66
CA ASN A 207 -4.02 -2.71 6.98
C ASN A 207 -4.59 -1.52 7.75
N ALA A 208 -5.78 -1.71 8.32
CA ALA A 208 -6.49 -0.71 9.09
C ALA A 208 -7.16 -1.39 10.30
N PRO A 209 -7.25 -0.72 11.47
CA PRO A 209 -7.75 -1.33 12.70
C PRO A 209 -9.28 -1.50 12.75
N THR A 210 -10.00 -0.93 11.80
CA THR A 210 -11.47 -0.93 11.73
C THR A 210 -11.92 -0.94 10.26
N VAL A 211 -13.23 -1.03 10.04
CA VAL A 211 -13.85 -0.97 8.72
C VAL A 211 -13.50 0.33 8.03
N THR A 212 -13.05 0.23 6.79
CA THR A 212 -12.76 1.37 5.93
C THR A 212 -13.84 1.51 4.85
N LYS A 213 -14.06 2.73 4.36
CA LYS A 213 -14.56 2.91 3.00
C LYS A 213 -13.49 2.44 1.98
N ASN A 214 -13.75 2.64 0.69
CA ASN A 214 -12.73 2.40 -0.32
C ASN A 214 -11.47 3.23 -0.03
N TYR A 215 -10.30 2.61 -0.18
CA TYR A 215 -9.03 3.31 -0.11
C TYR A 215 -8.60 3.75 -1.51
N LYS A 216 -7.93 4.90 -1.56
CA LYS A 216 -7.38 5.50 -2.78
C LYS A 216 -5.86 5.46 -2.74
N ILE A 217 -5.26 5.17 -3.88
CA ILE A 217 -3.81 5.13 -4.09
C ILE A 217 -3.44 6.26 -5.04
N SER A 218 -2.41 7.01 -4.65
CA SER A 218 -1.74 7.99 -5.50
C SER A 218 -0.25 7.72 -5.51
N LEU A 219 0.39 8.08 -6.61
CA LEU A 219 1.83 7.95 -6.80
C LEU A 219 2.46 9.32 -6.94
N LYS A 220 3.64 9.47 -6.34
CA LYS A 220 4.53 10.60 -6.59
C LYS A 220 5.90 10.05 -6.97
N ASN A 221 6.41 10.43 -8.14
CA ASN A 221 7.81 10.20 -8.51
C ASN A 221 8.39 11.51 -9.05
N ASP A 222 9.72 11.60 -9.05
CA ASP A 222 10.44 12.77 -9.60
C ASP A 222 11.00 12.48 -11.02
N ASN A 223 10.68 11.32 -11.60
CA ASN A 223 11.27 10.78 -12.84
C ASN A 223 10.21 10.55 -13.93
N TYR A 224 10.63 10.53 -15.20
CA TYR A 224 9.76 10.26 -16.37
C TYR A 224 9.26 8.80 -16.49
N VAL A 225 9.47 7.95 -15.48
CA VAL A 225 9.07 6.53 -15.49
C VAL A 225 7.56 6.40 -15.36
N ARG A 226 6.91 5.69 -16.29
CA ARG A 226 5.45 5.55 -16.36
C ARG A 226 4.92 4.45 -15.43
N ILE A 227 5.00 4.71 -14.13
CA ILE A 227 4.51 3.80 -13.09
C ILE A 227 2.98 3.81 -13.06
N LYS A 228 2.37 2.62 -13.02
CA LYS A 228 0.91 2.45 -13.00
C LYS A 228 0.43 1.83 -11.70
N VAL A 229 -0.77 2.24 -11.27
CA VAL A 229 -1.55 1.55 -10.24
C VAL A 229 -2.63 0.75 -10.93
N THR A 230 -2.67 -0.55 -10.64
CA THR A 230 -3.66 -1.48 -11.19
C THR A 230 -4.30 -2.32 -10.11
N ASP A 231 -5.36 -3.03 -10.45
CA ASP A 231 -5.71 -4.24 -9.70
C ASP A 231 -4.73 -5.38 -10.00
N VAL A 232 -4.97 -6.54 -9.38
CA VAL A 232 -4.12 -7.73 -9.53
C VAL A 232 -4.13 -8.31 -10.96
N TYR A 233 -5.04 -7.87 -11.83
CA TYR A 233 -5.23 -8.33 -13.21
C TYR A 233 -4.72 -7.32 -14.25
N ASN A 234 -3.87 -6.36 -13.85
CA ASN A 234 -3.33 -5.29 -14.70
C ASN A 234 -4.37 -4.28 -15.21
N LYS A 235 -5.57 -4.21 -14.62
CA LYS A 235 -6.53 -3.17 -14.97
C LYS A 235 -6.23 -1.90 -14.17
N GLU A 236 -5.91 -0.81 -14.87
CA GLU A 236 -5.62 0.48 -14.24
C GLU A 236 -6.81 1.01 -13.43
N ARG A 237 -6.58 1.28 -12.15
CA ARG A 237 -7.51 1.94 -11.22
C ARG A 237 -6.77 2.36 -9.96
N THR A 238 -7.29 3.37 -9.29
CA THR A 238 -6.65 3.99 -8.11
C THR A 238 -7.50 3.86 -6.84
N GLU A 239 -8.66 3.20 -6.90
CA GLU A 239 -9.58 3.05 -5.77
C GLU A 239 -9.96 1.59 -5.56
N PHE A 240 -9.98 1.12 -4.31
CA PHE A 240 -10.10 -0.29 -3.95
C PHE A 240 -10.85 -0.46 -2.61
N THR A 241 -11.57 -1.57 -2.45
CA THR A 241 -12.16 -1.97 -1.16
C THR A 241 -11.09 -2.51 -0.22
N GLN A 242 -11.34 -2.52 1.10
CA GLN A 242 -10.37 -2.98 2.12
C GLN A 242 -9.77 -4.38 1.87
N LYS A 243 -10.53 -5.27 1.22
CA LYS A 243 -10.11 -6.65 0.92
C LYS A 243 -9.36 -6.78 -0.40
N GLU A 244 -9.54 -5.83 -1.31
CA GLU A 244 -8.83 -5.83 -2.59
C GLU A 244 -7.37 -5.42 -2.37
N LYS A 245 -6.49 -6.07 -3.13
CA LYS A 245 -5.09 -5.68 -3.26
C LYS A 245 -4.93 -4.76 -4.47
N PHE A 246 -3.91 -3.92 -4.44
CA PHE A 246 -3.48 -3.15 -5.60
C PHE A 246 -2.09 -3.63 -6.05
N LYS A 247 -1.78 -3.42 -7.31
CA LYS A 247 -0.49 -3.77 -7.90
C LYS A 247 0.13 -2.53 -8.52
N ILE A 248 1.45 -2.41 -8.36
CA ILE A 248 2.25 -1.40 -9.04
C ILE A 248 2.96 -2.06 -10.20
N LEU A 249 2.82 -1.49 -11.40
CA LEU A 249 3.54 -1.91 -12.60
C LEU A 249 4.55 -0.84 -13.00
N ILE A 250 5.76 -1.26 -13.33
CA ILE A 250 6.82 -0.40 -13.87
C ILE A 250 7.31 -1.01 -15.19
N PRO A 251 7.22 -0.28 -16.32
CA PRO A 251 7.75 -0.76 -17.60
C PRO A 251 9.25 -1.01 -17.50
N ILE A 252 9.72 -2.19 -17.90
CA ILE A 252 11.15 -2.54 -17.88
C ILE A 252 11.94 -1.65 -18.86
N ALA A 253 11.30 -1.21 -19.94
CA ALA A 253 11.90 -0.28 -20.90
C ALA A 253 12.16 1.13 -20.31
N ASP A 254 11.47 1.51 -19.24
CA ASP A 254 11.58 2.83 -18.63
C ASP A 254 12.61 2.87 -17.48
N ILE A 255 13.26 1.75 -17.12
CA ILE A 255 14.17 1.64 -15.97
C ILE A 255 15.65 1.54 -16.41
N ASP A 256 16.10 2.43 -17.28
CA ASP A 256 17.52 2.55 -17.66
C ASP A 256 18.43 2.95 -16.49
N LYS A 257 17.85 3.51 -15.41
CA LYS A 257 18.51 3.89 -14.16
C LYS A 257 17.67 3.48 -12.96
N ALA A 258 18.33 3.33 -11.82
CA ALA A 258 17.65 3.14 -10.55
C ALA A 258 16.84 4.39 -10.18
N GLY A 259 15.74 4.21 -9.47
CA GLY A 259 14.87 5.32 -9.09
C GLY A 259 13.98 5.02 -7.90
N GLU A 260 13.29 6.05 -7.46
CA GLU A 260 12.42 6.02 -6.29
C GLU A 260 11.06 6.64 -6.61
N PHE A 261 10.04 6.20 -5.88
CA PHE A 261 8.71 6.78 -5.91
C PHE A 261 8.04 6.58 -4.55
N THR A 262 6.98 7.34 -4.31
CA THR A 262 6.18 7.27 -3.09
C THR A 262 4.77 6.83 -3.45
N ILE A 263 4.31 5.77 -2.79
CA ILE A 263 2.92 5.33 -2.79
C ILE A 263 2.24 6.04 -1.63
N THR A 264 1.14 6.74 -1.88
CA THR A 264 0.29 7.31 -0.82
C THR A 264 -1.08 6.65 -0.85
N ALA A 265 -1.47 6.07 0.28
CA ALA A 265 -2.80 5.49 0.47
C ALA A 265 -3.61 6.39 1.41
N THR A 266 -4.87 6.63 1.06
CA THR A 266 -5.82 7.38 1.90
C THR A 266 -7.16 6.67 1.96
N THR A 267 -7.81 6.66 3.12
CA THR A 267 -9.16 6.12 3.28
C THR A 267 -9.91 6.81 4.42
N GLU A 268 -11.21 6.58 4.52
CA GLU A 268 -12.04 6.96 5.65
C GLU A 268 -12.28 5.74 6.55
N LEU A 269 -11.93 5.85 7.84
CA LEU A 269 -12.06 4.78 8.83
C LEU A 269 -13.18 5.10 9.81
N LYS A 270 -14.03 4.11 10.11
CA LYS A 270 -15.07 4.27 11.13
C LYS A 270 -14.46 4.21 12.53
N THR A 271 -14.19 5.38 13.12
CA THR A 271 -13.55 5.54 14.45
C THR A 271 -14.44 6.18 15.51
N LEU A 272 -15.62 6.68 15.13
CA LEU A 272 -16.55 7.39 16.02
C LEU A 272 -15.86 8.54 16.80
N PRO A 273 -15.27 9.51 16.08
CA PRO A 273 -14.53 10.60 16.70
C PRO A 273 -15.43 11.51 17.54
N ILE A 274 -14.90 11.96 18.68
CA ILE A 274 -15.52 12.94 19.59
C ILE A 274 -14.41 13.88 20.04
N PHE A 275 -14.67 15.18 19.91
CA PHE A 275 -13.74 16.25 20.26
C PHE A 275 -14.08 16.88 21.60
N TYR A 276 -13.07 17.47 22.23
CA TYR A 276 -13.28 18.36 23.37
C TYR A 276 -13.38 19.79 22.85
N GLY A 277 -14.56 20.39 22.98
CA GLY A 277 -14.84 21.79 22.68
C GLY A 277 -14.62 22.65 23.92
N LYS A 278 -13.56 23.46 23.90
CA LYS A 278 -13.17 24.33 25.01
C LYS A 278 -13.86 25.68 24.89
N SER A 279 -14.53 26.10 25.97
CA SER A 279 -15.13 27.43 26.06
C SER A 279 -14.06 28.52 26.22
N PRO A 280 -14.27 29.74 25.66
CA PRO A 280 -13.42 30.89 25.88
C PRO A 280 -13.55 31.45 27.31
N ASN A 281 -14.61 31.08 28.04
CA ASN A 281 -14.86 31.52 29.41
C ASN A 281 -14.95 30.32 30.36
N LYS A 282 -14.15 30.37 31.43
CA LYS A 282 -14.09 29.33 32.47
C LYS A 282 -15.40 29.11 33.23
N GLU A 283 -16.28 30.10 33.26
CA GLU A 283 -17.60 30.05 33.91
C GLU A 283 -18.69 29.46 33.00
N TRP A 284 -18.38 29.22 31.73
CA TRP A 284 -19.26 28.56 30.77
C TRP A 284 -18.86 27.10 30.57
N GLN A 285 -19.78 26.31 30.03
CA GLN A 285 -19.59 24.88 29.83
C GLN A 285 -18.64 24.57 28.67
N ASN A 286 -17.84 23.52 28.83
CA ASN A 286 -17.17 22.85 27.74
C ASN A 286 -18.08 21.74 27.19
N TYR A 287 -17.73 21.24 26.00
CA TYR A 287 -18.57 20.29 25.27
C TYR A 287 -17.80 19.07 24.79
N ALA A 288 -18.44 17.91 24.81
CA ALA A 288 -18.11 16.81 23.93
C ALA A 288 -18.79 17.07 22.59
N VAL A 289 -17.99 17.31 21.56
CA VAL A 289 -18.45 17.66 20.22
C VAL A 289 -18.42 16.41 19.36
N THR A 290 -19.60 15.96 18.92
CA THR A 290 -19.73 14.82 18.00
C THR A 290 -19.56 15.30 16.57
N VAL A 291 -19.14 14.41 15.67
CA VAL A 291 -19.05 14.64 14.22
C VAL A 291 -19.52 13.36 13.51
N GLY A 292 -19.33 13.27 12.20
CA GLY A 292 -19.53 12.04 11.44
C GLY A 292 -18.76 10.83 12.00
N GLU A 293 -19.17 9.62 11.62
CA GLU A 293 -18.61 8.37 12.16
C GLU A 293 -17.18 8.06 11.71
N TYR A 294 -16.67 8.79 10.71
CA TYR A 294 -15.45 8.47 9.99
C TYR A 294 -14.37 9.55 10.16
N GLU A 295 -13.12 9.12 10.25
CA GLU A 295 -11.93 9.96 10.14
C GLU A 295 -11.12 9.58 8.91
N ILE A 296 -10.53 10.56 8.23
CA ILE A 296 -9.57 10.30 7.16
C ILE A 296 -8.27 9.81 7.81
N ALA A 297 -7.73 8.69 7.33
CA ALA A 297 -6.32 8.35 7.54
C ALA A 297 -5.60 8.24 6.23
N GLY A 298 -4.31 8.59 6.28
CA GLY A 298 -3.40 8.45 5.17
C GLY A 298 -2.07 7.90 5.65
N THR A 299 -1.36 7.26 4.73
CA THR A 299 0.01 6.82 4.92
C THR A 299 0.76 6.88 3.61
N SER A 300 2.08 6.95 3.69
CA SER A 300 2.95 6.95 2.53
C SER A 300 4.06 5.93 2.69
N LEU A 301 4.33 5.16 1.65
CA LEU A 301 5.39 4.17 1.57
C LEU A 301 6.33 4.55 0.43
N LYS A 302 7.59 4.84 0.76
CA LYS A 302 8.64 5.03 -0.24
C LYS A 302 9.07 3.69 -0.80
N GLN A 303 9.26 3.61 -2.11
CA GLN A 303 9.73 2.44 -2.84
C GLN A 303 10.85 2.82 -3.79
N SER A 304 11.72 1.86 -4.08
CA SER A 304 12.82 1.99 -5.03
C SER A 304 12.81 0.83 -6.01
N TYR A 305 13.21 1.07 -7.25
CA TYR A 305 13.49 0.06 -8.26
C TYR A 305 14.95 0.21 -8.73
N GLN A 306 15.52 -0.87 -9.24
CA GLN A 306 16.89 -0.90 -9.74
C GLN A 306 16.90 -0.71 -11.26
N GLU A 307 18.03 -0.25 -11.79
CA GLU A 307 18.25 -0.19 -13.23
C GLU A 307 18.18 -1.58 -13.87
N ASN A 308 17.64 -1.67 -15.08
CA ASN A 308 17.64 -2.88 -15.90
C ASN A 308 19.05 -3.19 -16.38
N LYS A 309 19.66 -4.26 -15.87
CA LYS A 309 21.01 -4.73 -16.26
C LYS A 309 21.00 -5.92 -17.21
N THR A 310 19.87 -6.19 -17.84
CA THR A 310 19.74 -7.35 -18.74
C THR A 310 20.61 -7.16 -19.96
N LYS A 311 21.49 -8.13 -20.24
CA LYS A 311 22.45 -8.08 -21.34
C LYS A 311 22.57 -9.40 -22.08
N ILE A 312 22.82 -9.32 -23.38
CA ILE A 312 23.32 -10.44 -24.19
C ILE A 312 24.73 -10.08 -24.65
N GLU A 313 25.67 -11.00 -24.47
CA GLU A 313 27.00 -10.95 -25.06
C GLU A 313 27.15 -12.13 -26.02
N ILE A 314 27.34 -11.85 -27.30
CA ILE A 314 27.63 -12.84 -28.33
C ILE A 314 29.13 -12.86 -28.54
N LYS A 315 29.73 -14.04 -28.39
CA LYS A 315 31.15 -14.28 -28.68
C LYS A 315 31.26 -15.16 -29.90
N LYS A 316 31.85 -14.63 -30.96
CA LYS A 316 32.17 -15.36 -32.17
C LYS A 316 33.62 -15.79 -32.13
N GLN A 317 33.85 -17.09 -32.26
CA GLN A 317 35.19 -17.65 -32.29
C GLN A 317 35.33 -18.77 -33.32
N ASP A 318 36.59 -19.07 -33.63
CA ASP A 318 36.99 -20.24 -34.38
C ASP A 318 36.76 -21.50 -33.54
N GLY A 319 36.13 -22.52 -34.12
CA GLY A 319 35.77 -23.74 -33.41
C GLY A 319 36.95 -24.61 -32.99
N GLU A 320 38.13 -24.47 -33.63
CA GLU A 320 39.34 -25.25 -33.33
C GLU A 320 40.34 -24.45 -32.47
N THR A 321 40.72 -23.25 -32.92
CA THR A 321 41.74 -22.41 -32.28
C THR A 321 41.19 -21.55 -31.15
N LYS A 322 39.86 -21.38 -31.06
CA LYS A 322 39.16 -20.48 -30.13
C LYS A 322 39.56 -19.00 -30.28
N LEU A 323 40.18 -18.63 -31.41
CA LEU A 323 40.51 -17.24 -31.72
C LEU A 323 39.23 -16.46 -32.06
N PRO A 324 39.14 -15.18 -31.68
CA PRO A 324 37.97 -14.35 -31.96
C PRO A 324 37.79 -14.10 -33.45
N LEU A 325 36.54 -14.04 -33.91
CA LEU A 325 36.21 -13.80 -35.31
C LEU A 325 35.39 -12.53 -35.50
N LYS A 326 35.98 -11.56 -36.18
CA LYS A 326 35.32 -10.30 -36.53
C LYS A 326 34.46 -10.40 -37.78
N ASN A 327 33.61 -9.39 -37.99
CA ASN A 327 32.77 -9.20 -39.18
C ASN A 327 31.73 -10.30 -39.43
N ALA A 328 31.44 -11.18 -38.46
CA ALA A 328 30.24 -12.02 -38.51
C ALA A 328 29.01 -11.13 -38.37
N LYS A 329 27.97 -11.39 -39.16
CA LYS A 329 26.69 -10.66 -39.08
C LYS A 329 25.60 -11.54 -38.50
N PHE A 330 24.85 -10.97 -37.55
CA PHE A 330 23.72 -11.61 -36.89
C PHE A 330 22.46 -10.76 -36.96
N ASN A 331 21.30 -11.43 -36.92
CA ASN A 331 20.04 -10.85 -36.48
C ASN A 331 19.71 -11.37 -35.08
N LEU A 332 19.13 -10.51 -34.23
CA LEU A 332 18.43 -10.95 -33.03
C LEU A 332 16.92 -10.83 -33.27
N LEU A 333 16.21 -11.93 -33.08
CA LEU A 333 14.77 -12.04 -33.28
C LEU A 333 14.06 -12.22 -31.93
N ASP A 334 12.82 -11.75 -31.85
CA ASP A 334 11.94 -11.95 -30.69
C ASP A 334 11.34 -13.36 -30.63
N GLU A 335 10.50 -13.63 -29.62
CA GLU A 335 9.82 -14.93 -29.43
C GLU A 335 8.93 -15.34 -30.62
N ASN A 336 8.46 -14.36 -31.41
CA ASN A 336 7.63 -14.56 -32.61
C ASN A 336 8.48 -14.63 -33.89
N LYS A 337 9.81 -14.71 -33.76
CA LYS A 337 10.79 -14.71 -34.85
C LYS A 337 10.68 -13.47 -35.74
N GLN A 338 10.30 -12.33 -35.17
CA GLN A 338 10.41 -11.03 -35.83
C GLN A 338 11.77 -10.43 -35.52
N ILE A 339 12.38 -9.80 -36.52
CA ILE A 339 13.71 -9.18 -36.37
C ILE A 339 13.58 -7.98 -35.43
N LEU A 340 14.27 -8.02 -34.29
CA LEU A 340 14.36 -6.92 -33.33
C LEU A 340 15.60 -6.06 -33.58
N TYR A 341 16.74 -6.71 -33.85
CA TYR A 341 17.98 -6.06 -34.27
C TYR A 341 18.51 -6.76 -35.50
N SER A 342 18.93 -5.98 -36.50
CA SER A 342 19.44 -6.51 -37.76
C SER A 342 20.88 -6.09 -38.01
N GLU A 343 21.61 -6.93 -38.73
CA GLU A 343 22.99 -6.69 -39.14
C GLU A 343 23.93 -6.32 -37.98
N LEU A 344 23.78 -6.98 -36.84
CA LEU A 344 24.73 -6.87 -35.73
C LEU A 344 26.08 -7.47 -36.15
N ILE A 345 27.16 -6.70 -36.03
CA ILE A 345 28.48 -7.10 -36.54
C ILE A 345 29.44 -7.33 -35.39
N THR A 346 30.16 -8.45 -35.38
CA THR A 346 31.21 -8.71 -34.38
C THR A 346 32.40 -7.79 -34.58
N ASP A 347 32.89 -7.23 -33.47
CA ASP A 347 34.07 -6.36 -33.41
C ASP A 347 35.39 -7.14 -33.58
N ASP A 348 36.53 -6.46 -33.44
CA ASP A 348 37.87 -7.06 -33.59
C ASP A 348 38.14 -8.15 -32.53
N GLU A 349 37.45 -8.11 -31.39
CA GLU A 349 37.46 -9.11 -30.32
C GLU A 349 36.41 -10.22 -30.53
N GLY A 350 35.65 -10.18 -31.63
CA GLY A 350 34.62 -11.15 -31.95
C GLY A 350 33.34 -10.99 -31.13
N ILE A 351 33.09 -9.83 -30.54
CA ILE A 351 32.04 -9.58 -29.56
C ILE A 351 30.91 -8.70 -30.14
N ILE A 352 29.68 -8.99 -29.71
CA ILE A 352 28.53 -8.07 -29.78
C ILE A 352 27.92 -8.00 -28.38
N GLU A 353 27.71 -6.79 -27.84
CA GLU A 353 26.98 -6.57 -26.59
C GLU A 353 25.67 -5.83 -26.83
N LEU A 354 24.57 -6.39 -26.33
CA LEU A 354 23.24 -5.77 -26.30
C LEU A 354 22.83 -5.56 -24.85
N GLN A 355 22.32 -4.37 -24.52
CA GLN A 355 21.99 -3.97 -23.14
C GLN A 355 20.52 -3.56 -23.02
N HIS A 356 20.03 -3.50 -21.78
CA HIS A 356 18.68 -3.04 -21.41
C HIS A 356 17.55 -3.83 -22.08
N LEU A 357 17.79 -5.10 -22.36
CA LEU A 357 16.81 -5.98 -22.99
C LEU A 357 15.65 -6.30 -22.03
N LEU A 358 14.52 -6.66 -22.61
CA LEU A 358 13.43 -7.29 -21.87
C LEU A 358 13.78 -8.76 -21.60
N PRO A 359 13.41 -9.32 -20.44
CA PRO A 359 13.50 -10.76 -20.22
C PRO A 359 12.54 -11.51 -21.14
N GLY A 360 12.91 -12.70 -21.58
CA GLY A 360 12.09 -13.49 -22.50
C GLY A 360 12.90 -14.44 -23.37
N ILE A 361 12.24 -15.00 -24.38
CA ILE A 361 12.86 -15.86 -25.38
C ILE A 361 13.27 -15.03 -26.59
N TYR A 362 14.49 -15.25 -27.05
CA TYR A 362 15.04 -14.65 -28.27
C TYR A 362 15.62 -15.74 -29.17
N TYR A 363 15.78 -15.42 -30.45
CA TYR A 363 16.52 -16.26 -31.39
C TYR A 363 17.65 -15.46 -32.02
N LEU A 364 18.85 -16.02 -31.99
CA LEU A 364 20.01 -15.47 -32.71
C LEU A 364 20.17 -16.21 -34.05
N GLU A 365 20.28 -15.45 -35.13
CA GLU A 365 20.44 -15.95 -36.50
C GLU A 365 21.76 -15.42 -37.08
N GLU A 366 22.67 -16.30 -37.50
CA GLU A 366 23.85 -15.87 -38.25
C GLU A 366 23.45 -15.67 -39.73
N ILE A 367 23.46 -14.43 -40.19
CA ILE A 367 23.10 -14.10 -41.58
C ILE A 367 24.33 -14.05 -42.51
N LYS A 368 25.53 -13.88 -41.94
CA LYS A 368 26.78 -13.93 -42.69
C LYS A 368 27.95 -14.35 -41.79
N ALA A 369 28.58 -15.47 -42.14
CA ALA A 369 29.82 -15.89 -41.53
C ALA A 369 31.00 -14.95 -41.87
N PRO A 370 32.04 -14.90 -41.03
CA PRO A 370 33.32 -14.31 -41.38
C PRO A 370 33.90 -14.90 -42.67
N GLU A 371 34.74 -14.13 -43.35
CA GLU A 371 35.42 -14.59 -44.56
C GLU A 371 36.30 -15.82 -44.27
N GLY A 372 36.23 -16.85 -45.11
CA GLY A 372 36.96 -18.11 -44.92
C GLY A 372 36.25 -19.15 -44.04
N TYR A 373 35.08 -18.84 -43.46
CA TYR A 373 34.37 -19.73 -42.52
C TYR A 373 33.05 -20.28 -43.08
N TYR A 374 32.65 -21.48 -42.63
CA TYR A 374 31.28 -21.98 -42.82
C TYR A 374 30.32 -21.31 -41.84
N GLY A 375 29.13 -20.91 -42.31
CA GLY A 375 28.08 -20.34 -41.46
C GLY A 375 27.22 -21.36 -40.74
N TYR A 376 26.62 -20.92 -39.64
CA TYR A 376 25.64 -21.62 -38.85
C TYR A 376 24.22 -21.21 -39.28
N ASP A 377 23.50 -22.14 -39.91
CA ASP A 377 22.22 -21.83 -40.58
C ASP A 377 20.98 -22.07 -39.69
N GLU A 378 21.16 -22.47 -38.42
CA GLU A 378 20.05 -22.73 -37.50
C GLU A 378 19.84 -21.54 -36.54
N LEU A 379 18.61 -21.40 -36.04
CA LEU A 379 18.28 -20.41 -35.01
C LEU A 379 18.75 -20.90 -33.64
N ILE A 380 19.47 -20.04 -32.93
CA ILE A 380 19.93 -20.30 -31.57
C ILE A 380 18.92 -19.69 -30.59
N MET A 381 18.20 -20.54 -29.86
CA MET A 381 17.26 -20.08 -28.84
C MET A 381 18.00 -19.62 -27.58
N LEU A 382 17.67 -18.42 -27.09
CA LEU A 382 18.21 -17.82 -25.88
C LEU A 382 17.08 -17.52 -24.90
N GLU A 383 17.19 -18.00 -23.66
CA GLU A 383 16.33 -17.59 -22.54
C GLU A 383 17.04 -16.48 -21.74
N ILE A 384 16.46 -15.29 -21.74
CA ILE A 384 17.03 -14.09 -21.13
C ILE A 384 16.28 -13.77 -19.84
N LYS A 385 17.02 -13.67 -18.74
CA LYS A 385 16.48 -13.36 -17.41
C LYS A 385 16.77 -11.91 -17.03
N LEU A 386 15.81 -11.30 -16.33
CA LEU A 386 15.91 -9.90 -15.90
C LEU A 386 17.16 -9.68 -15.05
N ASN A 387 17.90 -8.61 -15.32
CA ASN A 387 19.11 -8.20 -14.62
C ASN A 387 20.26 -9.23 -14.67
N GLN A 388 20.28 -10.08 -15.70
CA GLN A 388 21.37 -11.03 -15.92
C GLN A 388 22.11 -10.74 -17.23
N LYS A 389 23.39 -11.14 -17.27
CA LYS A 389 24.18 -11.21 -18.51
C LYS A 389 24.11 -12.63 -19.04
N THR A 390 23.56 -12.82 -20.23
CA THR A 390 23.60 -14.07 -20.97
C THR A 390 24.75 -14.04 -21.96
N VAL A 391 25.66 -15.02 -21.88
CA VAL A 391 26.78 -15.17 -22.82
C VAL A 391 26.47 -16.34 -23.75
N ILE A 392 26.58 -16.11 -25.05
CA ILE A 392 26.43 -17.13 -26.10
C ILE A 392 27.72 -17.20 -26.91
N VAL A 393 28.26 -18.42 -27.06
CA VAL A 393 29.46 -18.66 -27.86
C VAL A 393 29.04 -19.35 -29.15
N VAL A 394 29.33 -18.69 -30.27
CA VAL A 394 29.03 -19.19 -31.62
C VAL A 394 30.32 -19.51 -32.35
N GLU A 395 30.50 -20.78 -32.66
CA GLU A 395 31.70 -21.31 -33.29
C GLU A 395 31.48 -21.52 -34.79
N ASN A 396 32.40 -20.98 -35.61
CA ASN A 396 32.48 -21.36 -37.02
C ASN A 396 33.80 -22.08 -37.25
N TYR A 397 33.80 -22.96 -38.23
CA TYR A 397 34.99 -23.70 -38.63
C TYR A 397 35.50 -23.13 -39.95
N GLU A 398 36.82 -22.96 -40.06
CA GLU A 398 37.47 -22.60 -41.32
C GLU A 398 37.06 -23.58 -42.42
N LYS A 399 36.92 -23.07 -43.64
CA LYS A 399 36.71 -23.89 -44.81
C LYS A 399 37.98 -24.69 -45.08
N GLN A 400 37.99 -25.95 -44.66
CA GLN A 400 39.10 -26.85 -44.97
C GLN A 400 39.12 -27.16 -46.47
N ASP A 401 40.30 -27.09 -47.07
CA ASP A 401 40.69 -28.02 -48.11
C ASP A 401 41.07 -29.36 -47.42
N GLU A 402 40.24 -30.40 -47.57
CA GLU A 402 40.30 -31.77 -46.97
C GLU A 402 41.42 -32.13 -45.94
N LYS A 403 41.07 -32.30 -44.64
CA LYS A 403 40.92 -33.59 -43.88
C LYS A 403 41.01 -33.36 -42.34
N PRO A 404 40.20 -34.06 -41.51
CA PRO A 404 40.04 -33.77 -40.08
C PRO A 404 40.80 -34.72 -39.14
N ASN A 405 41.02 -34.31 -37.88
CA ASN A 405 41.09 -35.23 -36.74
C ASN A 405 40.56 -34.58 -35.44
N GLU A 406 39.82 -35.37 -34.65
CA GLU A 406 39.02 -34.97 -33.48
C GLU A 406 39.75 -35.22 -32.15
N THR A 407 39.43 -34.48 -31.08
CA THR A 407 38.81 -34.99 -29.82
C THR A 407 38.53 -33.87 -28.78
N PRO A 408 37.61 -34.07 -27.80
CA PRO A 408 36.75 -33.03 -27.21
C PRO A 408 37.03 -32.69 -25.73
N GLN A 409 36.42 -31.62 -25.20
CA GLN A 409 36.08 -31.48 -23.76
C GLN A 409 35.01 -30.41 -23.43
N GLU A 410 34.21 -30.69 -22.40
CA GLU A 410 33.04 -29.96 -21.84
C GLU A 410 33.40 -28.77 -20.92
N GLU A 411 32.54 -27.73 -20.84
CA GLU A 411 31.79 -27.32 -19.62
C GLU A 411 30.87 -26.09 -19.91
N ASN A 412 29.90 -25.86 -19.02
CA ASN A 412 28.71 -24.98 -19.10
C ASN A 412 28.89 -23.58 -19.76
N GLU A 413 28.71 -23.54 -21.07
CA GLU A 413 28.31 -22.39 -21.90
C GLU A 413 27.25 -22.89 -22.89
N ILE A 414 26.32 -22.04 -23.34
CA ILE A 414 25.55 -22.40 -24.54
C ILE A 414 26.56 -22.28 -25.68
N LEU A 415 27.07 -23.41 -26.15
CA LEU A 415 28.06 -23.49 -27.21
C LEU A 415 27.37 -24.04 -28.46
N VAL A 416 27.44 -23.29 -29.55
CA VAL A 416 26.68 -23.61 -30.76
C VAL A 416 27.57 -23.51 -31.99
N GLY A 417 27.57 -24.56 -32.79
CA GLY A 417 28.40 -24.72 -33.97
C GLY A 417 28.75 -26.19 -34.16
N ASN A 418 28.19 -26.83 -35.18
CA ASN A 418 28.58 -28.19 -35.54
C ASN A 418 29.61 -28.13 -36.67
N LYS A 419 30.66 -28.94 -36.59
CA LYS A 419 31.60 -29.14 -37.70
C LYS A 419 30.83 -29.76 -38.88
N LYS A 420 30.44 -28.95 -39.87
CA LYS A 420 29.89 -29.44 -41.14
C LYS A 420 31.02 -30.12 -41.91
N LEU A 421 31.05 -31.45 -41.86
CA LEU A 421 31.94 -32.23 -42.70
C LEU A 421 31.56 -32.01 -44.18
N PRO A 422 32.54 -31.94 -45.09
CA PRO A 422 32.24 -31.82 -46.52
C PRO A 422 31.36 -32.98 -46.96
N LYS A 423 30.27 -32.68 -47.69
CA LYS A 423 29.48 -33.71 -48.38
C LYS A 423 30.38 -34.34 -49.45
N THR A 424 30.87 -35.55 -49.19
CA THR A 424 31.40 -36.42 -50.25
C THR A 424 30.21 -36.84 -51.12
N GLY A 425 30.10 -36.25 -52.30
CA GLY A 425 28.88 -36.29 -53.12
C GLY A 425 28.56 -37.63 -53.79
N PHE A 426 27.46 -37.61 -54.54
CA PHE A 426 27.44 -38.02 -55.94
C PHE A 426 26.83 -36.88 -56.77
#